data_AF-A0A2E5NYH5-F1
#
_entry.id   AF-A0A2E5NYH5-F1
#
_cell.length_a   1.000
_cell.length_b   1.000
_cell.length_c   1.000
_cell.angle_alpha   90.00
_cell.angle_beta   90.00
_cell.angle_gamma   90.00
#
_symmetry.space_group_name_H-M   'P 1'
#
loop_
_entity.id
_entity.type
_entity.pdbx_description
1 polymer ?
#
loop_
_entity_poly.entity_id
_entity_poly.type
_entity_poly.pdbx_seq_one_letter_code
_entity_poly.pdbx_strand_id
1 'polypeptide(L)'
;MATTSEVPEQVQKEETSLSLNKAFQTYVRQMPKETKKAAQPEIAKFVRWLGGDRLINSIVPSEIGEYNDIFGAKTATRDATERLSAVKLFLTFLKKKEHININLAQHLRLRKSRVSAAKVSAAPNQTRSIRLTQSGYNEMKKQLTQLQNERVKIVEDIQRAAADGDVRENAPLEAAREAQGMAVGKIQEIEATLKVAVIIDAKNEDRDRVHIGSKFELTDTSSTKVFKYQLVEPNEANPLASKISILSPVGSAILGKTLGDEITVKTPRGEQVYKISKTA
;
A
#
# COMPACT_ATOMS: atom_id res chain seq x y z
N MET A 1 66.34 30.57 -5.16
CA MET A 1 66.39 29.54 -4.10
C MET A 1 64.95 29.33 -3.66
N ALA A 2 64.18 28.45 -4.29
CA ALA A 2 64.23 27.00 -4.16
C ALA A 2 64.05 26.57 -2.69
N THR A 3 62.78 26.34 -2.29
CA THR A 3 62.45 25.29 -1.33
C THR A 3 61.12 24.67 -1.71
N THR A 4 61.25 23.48 -2.26
CA THR A 4 60.26 22.42 -2.46
C THR A 4 59.42 22.17 -1.21
N SER A 5 58.11 22.12 -1.37
CA SER A 5 57.23 21.28 -0.57
C SER A 5 56.52 20.32 -1.52
N GLU A 6 57.10 19.14 -1.67
CA GLU A 6 56.38 17.92 -2.06
C GLU A 6 55.45 17.49 -0.93
N VAL A 7 54.41 16.74 -1.31
CA VAL A 7 53.64 15.69 -0.58
C VAL A 7 52.14 15.82 -0.92
N PRO A 8 51.42 14.73 -1.27
CA PRO A 8 51.76 13.68 -2.22
C PRO A 8 50.58 13.36 -3.19
N GLU A 9 50.92 12.70 -4.28
CA GLU A 9 50.02 12.07 -5.24
C GLU A 9 49.17 10.97 -4.55
N GLN A 10 47.88 11.24 -4.34
CA GLN A 10 46.89 10.25 -3.90
C GLN A 10 46.13 9.74 -5.13
N VAL A 11 46.66 8.65 -5.69
CA VAL A 11 45.94 7.73 -6.58
C VAL A 11 44.82 7.06 -5.79
N GLN A 12 43.56 7.42 -6.02
CA GLN A 12 42.40 6.64 -5.55
C GLN A 12 41.30 6.57 -6.63
N LYS A 13 41.38 5.49 -7.41
CA LYS A 13 40.32 4.76 -8.15
C LYS A 13 39.10 5.58 -8.57
N GLU A 14 39.06 5.94 -9.85
CA GLU A 14 37.80 6.16 -10.57
C GLU A 14 37.00 4.84 -10.61
N GLU A 15 36.12 4.62 -9.63
CA GLU A 15 35.01 3.69 -9.79
C GLU A 15 34.11 4.25 -10.89
N THR A 16 34.31 3.76 -12.12
CA THR A 16 33.47 4.13 -13.27
C THR A 16 32.01 3.80 -12.96
N SER A 17 31.25 4.82 -12.57
CA SER A 17 29.83 4.74 -12.27
C SER A 17 29.05 4.55 -13.57
N LEU A 18 28.87 3.28 -13.96
CA LEU A 18 28.19 2.93 -15.20
C LEU A 18 26.67 3.11 -15.05
N SER A 19 26.05 3.82 -15.99
CA SER A 19 24.58 3.98 -16.03
C SER A 19 23.89 2.74 -16.60
N LEU A 20 22.63 2.54 -16.20
CA LEU A 20 21.84 1.38 -16.59
C LEU A 20 21.65 1.29 -18.11
N ASN A 21 21.49 2.43 -18.79
CA ASN A 21 21.39 2.51 -20.25
C ASN A 21 22.70 2.08 -20.94
N LYS A 22 23.86 2.51 -20.41
CA LYS A 22 25.17 2.12 -20.96
C LYS A 22 25.43 0.62 -20.77
N ALA A 23 25.02 0.04 -19.64
CA ALA A 23 25.09 -1.40 -19.45
C ALA A 23 24.11 -2.18 -20.32
N PHE A 24 22.89 -1.66 -20.52
CA PHE A 24 21.92 -2.24 -21.43
C PHE A 24 22.45 -2.31 -22.88
N GLN A 25 23.01 -1.22 -23.39
CA GLN A 25 23.60 -1.20 -24.73
C GLN A 25 24.78 -2.18 -24.85
N THR A 26 25.61 -2.27 -23.82
CA THR A 26 26.74 -3.22 -23.77
C THR A 26 26.25 -4.66 -23.83
N TYR A 27 25.19 -4.98 -23.08
CA TYR A 27 24.59 -6.31 -23.06
C TYR A 27 23.96 -6.68 -24.41
N VAL A 28 23.19 -5.77 -25.01
CA VAL A 28 22.53 -5.98 -26.31
C VAL A 28 23.52 -6.14 -27.47
N ARG A 29 24.74 -5.61 -27.36
CA ARG A 29 25.83 -5.82 -28.34
C ARG A 29 26.44 -7.23 -28.24
N GLN A 30 26.44 -7.83 -27.06
CA GLN A 30 27.03 -9.15 -26.80
C GLN A 30 26.03 -10.31 -27.00
N MET A 31 24.76 -10.01 -27.26
CA MET A 31 23.71 -11.01 -27.46
C MET A 31 23.66 -11.58 -28.90
N PRO A 32 23.43 -12.90 -29.06
CA PRO A 32 23.12 -13.52 -30.35
C PRO A 32 21.88 -12.91 -31.02
N LYS A 33 21.87 -12.80 -32.35
CA LYS A 33 20.77 -12.15 -33.11
C LYS A 33 19.39 -12.80 -32.88
N GLU A 34 19.35 -14.12 -32.69
CA GLU A 34 18.10 -14.87 -32.49
C GLU A 34 17.42 -14.53 -31.15
N THR A 35 18.19 -14.49 -30.06
CA THR A 35 17.66 -14.16 -28.72
C THR A 35 17.45 -12.67 -28.51
N LYS A 36 18.25 -11.84 -29.21
CA LYS A 36 18.15 -10.38 -29.16
C LYS A 36 16.79 -9.85 -29.58
N LYS A 37 16.15 -10.41 -30.61
CA LYS A 37 14.85 -9.93 -31.12
C LYS A 37 13.73 -10.04 -30.08
N ALA A 38 13.76 -11.06 -29.24
CA ALA A 38 12.77 -11.28 -28.17
C ALA A 38 13.17 -10.61 -26.84
N ALA A 39 14.46 -10.65 -26.47
CA ALA A 39 14.94 -10.16 -25.18
C ALA A 39 15.07 -8.63 -25.10
N GLN A 40 15.52 -7.98 -26.19
CA GLN A 40 15.79 -6.55 -26.22
C GLN A 40 14.58 -5.66 -25.81
N PRO A 41 13.36 -5.85 -26.35
CA PRO A 41 12.22 -5.00 -25.97
C PRO A 41 11.84 -5.14 -24.49
N GLU A 42 12.00 -6.32 -23.91
CA GLU A 42 11.64 -6.58 -22.50
C GLU A 42 12.65 -5.97 -21.54
N ILE A 43 13.94 -6.10 -21.85
CA ILE A 43 14.98 -5.45 -21.07
C ILE A 43 14.88 -3.92 -21.24
N ALA A 44 14.53 -3.41 -22.42
CA ALA A 44 14.31 -1.97 -22.62
C ALA A 44 13.15 -1.43 -21.77
N LYS A 45 12.03 -2.18 -21.66
CA LYS A 45 10.92 -1.82 -20.75
C LYS A 45 11.38 -1.77 -19.30
N PHE A 46 12.16 -2.76 -18.87
CA PHE A 46 12.74 -2.82 -17.52
C PHE A 46 13.66 -1.64 -17.23
N VAL A 47 14.60 -1.35 -18.14
CA VAL A 47 15.55 -0.22 -18.02
C VAL A 47 14.81 1.12 -18.00
N ARG A 48 13.77 1.29 -18.82
CA ARG A 48 12.93 2.48 -18.82
C ARG A 48 12.17 2.65 -17.51
N TRP A 49 11.72 1.55 -16.90
CA TRP A 49 11.00 1.58 -15.63
C TRP A 49 11.91 1.97 -14.45
N LEU A 50 13.13 1.44 -14.39
CA LEU A 50 14.12 1.81 -13.36
C LEU A 50 14.74 3.21 -13.57
N GLY A 51 14.63 3.75 -14.78
CA GLY A 51 15.32 4.98 -15.18
C GLY A 51 16.67 4.68 -15.81
N GLY A 52 16.81 4.90 -17.11
CA GLY A 52 18.01 4.52 -17.88
C GLY A 52 19.29 5.27 -17.47
N ASP A 53 19.16 6.51 -17.01
CA ASP A 53 20.31 7.35 -16.62
C ASP A 53 20.77 7.07 -15.18
N ARG A 54 20.03 6.24 -14.45
CA ARG A 54 20.35 5.86 -13.08
C ARG A 54 21.61 4.98 -13.03
N LEU A 55 22.40 5.17 -11.98
CA LEU A 55 23.58 4.36 -11.70
C LEU A 55 23.19 2.96 -11.27
N ILE A 56 23.89 1.96 -11.80
CA ILE A 56 23.59 0.54 -11.58
C ILE A 56 23.71 0.13 -10.10
N ASN A 57 24.66 0.74 -9.37
CA ASN A 57 24.89 0.49 -7.95
C ASN A 57 23.77 0.99 -7.02
N SER A 58 22.91 1.88 -7.50
CA SER A 58 21.82 2.45 -6.71
C SER A 58 20.54 1.62 -6.74
N ILE A 59 20.50 0.54 -7.53
CA ILE A 59 19.33 -0.33 -7.70
C ILE A 59 19.21 -1.26 -6.50
N VAL A 60 18.04 -1.25 -5.84
CA VAL A 60 17.80 -2.05 -4.63
C VAL A 60 16.83 -3.22 -4.88
N PRO A 61 16.88 -4.28 -4.06
CA PRO A 61 15.98 -5.44 -4.19
C PRO A 61 14.48 -5.13 -4.17
N SER A 62 14.04 -4.12 -3.41
CA SER A 62 12.63 -3.74 -3.30
C SER A 62 12.07 -3.26 -4.65
N GLU A 63 12.85 -2.50 -5.41
CA GLU A 63 12.47 -2.01 -6.75
C GLU A 63 12.29 -3.15 -7.74
N ILE A 64 13.11 -4.20 -7.64
CA ILE A 64 12.95 -5.41 -8.46
C ILE A 64 11.64 -6.13 -8.10
N GLY A 65 11.28 -6.14 -6.81
CA GLY A 65 10.00 -6.66 -6.33
C GLY A 65 8.80 -5.89 -6.86
N GLU A 66 8.87 -4.56 -6.85
CA GLU A 66 7.82 -3.69 -7.39
C GLU A 66 7.64 -3.89 -8.91
N TYR A 67 8.75 -3.97 -9.66
CA TYR A 67 8.71 -4.32 -11.08
C TYR A 67 8.04 -5.68 -11.30
N ASN A 68 8.35 -6.67 -10.46
CA ASN A 68 7.78 -8.01 -10.55
C ASN A 68 6.25 -8.03 -10.33
N ASP A 69 5.74 -7.21 -9.42
CA ASP A 69 4.29 -7.12 -9.16
C ASP A 69 3.54 -6.45 -10.32
N ILE A 70 4.13 -5.42 -10.94
CA ILE A 70 3.56 -4.76 -12.13
C ILE A 70 3.62 -5.68 -13.35
N PHE A 71 4.74 -6.40 -13.53
CA PHE A 71 4.98 -7.29 -14.66
C PHE A 71 4.15 -8.59 -14.58
N GLY A 72 4.02 -9.15 -13.37
CA GLY A 72 3.28 -10.39 -13.12
C GLY A 72 1.76 -10.25 -13.16
N ALA A 73 1.23 -9.03 -12.98
CA ALA A 73 -0.22 -8.79 -12.96
C ALA A 73 -0.91 -8.84 -14.33
N LYS A 74 -0.17 -8.74 -15.45
CA LYS A 74 -0.76 -8.55 -16.78
C LYS A 74 -0.74 -9.73 -17.75
N THR A 75 -0.05 -10.85 -17.52
CA THR A 75 -0.20 -12.03 -18.41
C THR A 75 0.41 -13.30 -17.82
N ALA A 76 -0.39 -14.34 -17.62
CA ALA A 76 0.08 -15.71 -17.31
C ALA A 76 0.22 -16.56 -18.59
N THR A 77 0.94 -16.05 -19.59
CA THR A 77 1.20 -16.74 -20.88
C THR A 77 2.62 -17.33 -20.90
N ARG A 78 2.88 -18.34 -21.75
CA ARG A 78 4.24 -18.91 -21.99
C ARG A 78 5.28 -17.82 -22.24
N ASP A 79 4.88 -16.80 -22.99
CA ASP A 79 5.64 -15.59 -23.29
C ASP A 79 6.15 -14.87 -22.01
N ALA A 80 5.36 -14.79 -20.94
CA ALA A 80 5.79 -14.13 -19.68
C ALA A 80 7.00 -14.82 -19.03
N THR A 81 7.16 -16.13 -19.21
CA THR A 81 8.31 -16.88 -18.66
C THR A 81 9.61 -16.57 -19.41
N GLU A 82 9.52 -16.43 -20.75
CA GLU A 82 10.63 -16.07 -21.63
C GLU A 82 11.04 -14.60 -21.45
N ARG A 83 10.05 -13.71 -21.25
CA ARG A 83 10.32 -12.31 -20.93
C ARG A 83 11.00 -12.16 -19.55
N LEU A 84 10.57 -12.93 -18.55
CA LEU A 84 11.19 -12.91 -17.23
C LEU A 84 12.63 -13.43 -17.27
N SER A 85 12.88 -14.50 -18.03
CA SER A 85 14.23 -15.06 -18.17
C SER A 85 15.17 -14.07 -18.86
N ALA A 86 14.70 -13.31 -19.85
CA ALA A 86 15.48 -12.25 -20.48
C ALA A 86 15.97 -11.18 -19.48
N VAL A 87 15.09 -10.71 -18.59
CA VAL A 87 15.44 -9.72 -17.55
C VAL A 87 16.35 -10.33 -16.47
N LYS A 88 16.14 -11.60 -16.08
CA LYS A 88 17.03 -12.30 -15.14
C LYS A 88 18.45 -12.44 -15.68
N LEU A 89 18.59 -12.80 -16.95
CA LEU A 89 19.90 -12.93 -17.59
C LEU A 89 20.62 -11.59 -17.63
N PHE A 90 19.89 -10.49 -17.89
CA PHE A 90 20.46 -9.14 -17.81
C PHE A 90 20.93 -8.78 -16.39
N LEU A 91 20.10 -9.01 -15.36
CA LEU A 91 20.51 -8.76 -13.96
C LEU A 91 21.70 -9.63 -13.52
N THR A 92 21.76 -10.87 -14.00
CA THR A 92 22.89 -11.77 -13.76
C THR A 92 24.16 -11.27 -14.47
N PHE A 93 24.03 -10.71 -15.66
CA PHE A 93 25.13 -10.06 -16.37
C PHE A 93 25.66 -8.84 -15.60
N LEU A 94 24.78 -8.01 -15.04
CA LEU A 94 25.20 -6.86 -14.20
C LEU A 94 25.98 -7.32 -12.96
N LYS A 95 25.56 -8.42 -12.33
CA LYS A 95 26.31 -9.05 -11.22
C LYS A 95 27.67 -9.60 -11.68
N LYS A 96 27.72 -10.32 -12.82
CA LYS A 96 28.95 -10.96 -13.34
C LYS A 96 30.01 -9.96 -13.78
N LYS A 97 29.61 -8.76 -14.21
CA LYS A 97 30.51 -7.65 -14.55
C LYS A 97 30.88 -6.79 -13.34
N GLU A 98 30.60 -7.26 -12.12
CA GLU A 98 30.90 -6.59 -10.84
C GLU A 98 30.24 -5.20 -10.67
N HIS A 99 29.23 -4.89 -11.48
CA HIS A 99 28.51 -3.62 -11.35
C HIS A 99 27.47 -3.64 -10.22
N ILE A 100 27.11 -4.82 -9.70
CA ILE A 100 26.16 -5.00 -8.58
C ILE A 100 26.65 -6.14 -7.67
N ASN A 101 26.82 -5.86 -6.37
CA ASN A 101 27.18 -6.87 -5.36
C ASN A 101 25.99 -7.73 -4.89
N ILE A 102 24.77 -7.25 -5.12
CA ILE A 102 23.52 -7.87 -4.68
C ILE A 102 22.92 -8.74 -5.80
N ASN A 103 22.46 -9.95 -5.45
CA ASN A 103 21.81 -10.84 -6.40
C ASN A 103 20.37 -10.40 -6.72
N LEU A 104 20.21 -9.35 -7.52
CA LEU A 104 18.89 -8.79 -7.87
C LEU A 104 18.00 -9.77 -8.64
N ALA A 105 18.57 -10.71 -9.40
CA ALA A 105 17.82 -11.68 -10.19
C ALA A 105 16.92 -12.61 -9.34
N GLN A 106 17.24 -12.83 -8.06
CA GLN A 106 16.49 -13.71 -7.17
C GLN A 106 15.12 -13.14 -6.75
N HIS A 107 14.96 -11.81 -6.86
CA HIS A 107 13.75 -11.07 -6.50
C HIS A 107 12.74 -11.00 -7.64
N LEU A 108 13.12 -11.48 -8.84
CA LEU A 108 12.25 -11.56 -10.00
C LEU A 108 11.65 -12.97 -10.10
N ARG A 109 10.34 -13.14 -9.88
CA ARG A 109 9.67 -14.47 -9.84
C ARG A 109 8.27 -14.39 -10.46
N LEU A 110 7.96 -15.29 -11.40
CA LEU A 110 6.58 -15.46 -11.85
C LEU A 110 5.74 -15.96 -10.69
N ARG A 111 4.81 -15.13 -10.22
CA ARG A 111 3.80 -15.55 -9.26
C ARG A 111 2.91 -16.58 -9.98
N LYS A 112 2.96 -17.86 -9.57
CA LYS A 112 1.99 -18.86 -10.02
C LYS A 112 0.62 -18.32 -9.60
N SER A 113 -0.30 -18.17 -10.56
CA SER A 113 -1.66 -17.68 -10.30
C SER A 113 -2.26 -18.48 -9.14
N ARG A 114 -2.26 -17.87 -7.96
CA ARG A 114 -3.05 -18.28 -6.82
C ARG A 114 -4.02 -17.15 -6.63
N VAL A 115 -5.29 -17.51 -6.76
CA VAL A 115 -6.48 -16.74 -6.42
C VAL A 115 -6.18 -15.78 -5.27
N SER A 116 -6.62 -14.53 -5.44
CA SER A 116 -6.44 -13.40 -4.54
C SER A 116 -6.75 -13.74 -3.07
N ALA A 117 -5.73 -14.17 -2.34
CA ALA A 117 -5.68 -14.02 -0.89
C ALA A 117 -4.96 -12.69 -0.64
N ALA A 118 -5.74 -11.64 -0.40
CA ALA A 118 -5.27 -10.31 -0.04
C ALA A 118 -4.49 -10.41 1.28
N LYS A 119 -3.17 -10.58 1.17
CA LYS A 119 -2.24 -10.33 2.26
C LYS A 119 -1.93 -8.84 2.27
N VAL A 120 -2.40 -8.21 3.33
CA VAL A 120 -1.95 -6.93 3.88
C VAL A 120 -0.43 -6.85 3.77
N SER A 121 0.06 -6.07 2.81
CA SER A 121 1.43 -5.60 2.78
C SER A 121 1.46 -4.28 3.54
N ALA A 122 1.96 -4.34 4.77
CA ALA A 122 2.48 -3.18 5.49
C ALA A 122 3.64 -2.60 4.67
N ALA A 123 3.35 -1.60 3.85
CA ALA A 123 4.34 -0.69 3.33
C ALA A 123 4.54 0.43 4.37
N PRO A 124 5.78 0.77 4.78
CA PRO A 124 6.01 1.95 5.58
C PRO A 124 5.89 3.18 4.67
N ASN A 125 4.99 4.08 5.06
CA ASN A 125 5.01 5.50 4.75
C ASN A 125 4.81 5.92 3.28
N GLN A 126 3.62 5.68 2.75
CA GLN A 126 2.91 6.82 2.16
C GLN A 126 2.10 7.41 3.31
N THR A 127 2.34 8.67 3.67
CA THR A 127 1.39 9.42 4.48
C THR A 127 0.11 9.56 3.64
N ARG A 128 -0.72 8.51 3.64
CA ARG A 128 -2.10 8.61 3.20
C ARG A 128 -2.72 9.58 4.19
N SER A 129 -2.87 10.83 3.77
CA SER A 129 -3.69 11.80 4.49
C SER A 129 -5.07 11.17 4.66
N ILE A 130 -5.40 10.73 5.87
CA ILE A 130 -6.68 10.10 6.16
C ILE A 130 -7.71 11.22 6.13
N ARG A 131 -8.69 11.15 5.21
CA ARG A 131 -9.68 12.22 5.10
C ARG A 131 -10.88 11.89 5.98
N LEU A 132 -11.01 12.56 7.10
CA LEU A 132 -12.11 12.33 8.04
C LEU A 132 -13.21 13.35 7.85
N THR A 133 -14.47 12.93 7.98
CA THR A 133 -15.57 13.89 8.10
C THR A 133 -15.48 14.63 9.43
N GLN A 134 -15.97 15.87 9.50
CA GLN A 134 -16.03 16.61 10.77
C GLN A 134 -16.77 15.84 11.87
N SER A 135 -17.82 15.10 11.50
CA SER A 135 -18.58 14.24 12.42
C SER A 135 -17.72 13.08 12.93
N GLY A 136 -17.03 12.37 12.03
CA GLY A 136 -16.14 11.26 12.40
C GLY A 136 -14.96 11.68 13.26
N TYR A 137 -14.37 12.84 12.98
CA TYR A 137 -13.31 13.39 13.82
C TYR A 137 -13.79 13.64 15.25
N ASN A 138 -14.98 14.25 15.41
CA ASN A 138 -15.57 14.50 16.73
C ASN A 138 -15.91 13.20 17.46
N GLU A 139 -16.43 12.21 16.74
CA GLU A 139 -16.75 10.89 17.27
C GLU A 139 -15.50 10.15 17.75
N MET A 140 -14.42 10.14 16.95
CA MET A 140 -13.13 9.56 17.33
C MET A 140 -12.51 10.28 18.52
N LYS A 141 -12.61 11.61 18.59
CA LYS A 141 -12.13 12.38 19.76
C LYS A 141 -12.89 12.02 21.03
N LYS A 142 -14.22 11.86 20.93
CA LYS A 142 -15.06 11.42 22.05
C LYS A 142 -14.70 10.01 22.50
N GLN A 143 -14.50 9.08 21.56
CA GLN A 143 -14.07 7.72 21.85
C GLN A 143 -12.69 7.70 22.52
N LEU A 144 -11.75 8.53 22.06
CA LEU A 144 -10.43 8.66 22.67
C LEU A 144 -10.53 9.08 24.15
N THR A 145 -11.32 10.12 24.46
CA THR A 145 -11.52 10.54 25.86
C THR A 145 -12.16 9.44 26.70
N GLN A 146 -13.13 8.69 26.15
CA GLN A 146 -13.75 7.57 26.87
C GLN A 146 -12.73 6.47 27.18
N LEU A 147 -11.93 6.05 26.21
CA LEU A 147 -10.89 5.03 26.39
C LEU A 147 -9.79 5.49 27.36
N GLN A 148 -9.42 6.77 27.35
CA GLN A 148 -8.48 7.33 28.32
C GLN A 148 -9.02 7.25 29.76
N ASN A 149 -10.30 7.54 29.95
CA ASN A 149 -10.94 7.39 31.26
C ASN A 149 -11.06 5.92 31.68
N GLU A 150 -11.38 5.03 30.74
CA GLU A 150 -11.45 3.59 30.98
C GLU A 150 -10.08 3.00 31.35
N ARG A 151 -9.01 3.47 30.70
CA ARG A 151 -7.63 3.09 31.04
C ARG A 151 -7.30 3.34 32.51
N VAL A 152 -7.77 4.44 33.08
CA VAL A 152 -7.55 4.75 34.51
C VAL A 152 -8.25 3.71 35.39
N LYS A 153 -9.52 3.39 35.07
CA LYS A 153 -10.29 2.36 35.80
C LYS A 153 -9.64 0.97 35.70
N ILE A 154 -9.16 0.59 34.51
CA ILE A 154 -8.47 -0.69 34.32
C ILE A 154 -7.20 -0.77 35.18
N VAL A 155 -6.45 0.33 35.32
CA VAL A 155 -5.26 0.37 36.19
C VAL A 155 -5.65 0.17 37.65
N GLU A 156 -6.74 0.79 38.11
CA GLU A 156 -7.27 0.57 39.47
C GLU A 156 -7.70 -0.89 39.68
N ASP A 157 -8.34 -1.50 38.68
CA ASP A 157 -8.75 -2.91 38.74
C ASP A 157 -7.56 -3.86 38.73
N ILE A 158 -6.49 -3.56 37.97
CA ILE A 158 -5.23 -4.30 38.01
C ILE A 158 -4.60 -4.20 39.40
N GLN A 159 -4.57 -3.01 40.02
CA GLN A 159 -4.02 -2.83 41.36
C GLN A 159 -4.82 -3.61 42.41
N ARG A 160 -6.16 -3.58 42.31
CA ARG A 160 -7.05 -4.34 43.20
C ARG A 160 -6.84 -5.85 43.04
N ALA A 161 -6.80 -6.35 41.81
CA ALA A 161 -6.56 -7.76 41.53
C ALA A 161 -5.14 -8.21 41.93
N ALA A 162 -4.13 -7.34 41.79
CA ALA A 162 -2.75 -7.65 42.20
C ALA A 162 -2.57 -7.71 43.72
N ALA A 163 -3.44 -7.05 44.49
CA ALA A 163 -3.41 -7.08 45.95
C ALA A 163 -3.90 -8.41 46.56
N ASP A 164 -4.64 -9.23 45.79
CA ASP A 164 -5.18 -10.53 46.23
C ASP A 164 -4.11 -11.65 46.39
N GLY A 165 -2.84 -11.37 46.10
CA GLY A 165 -1.69 -12.16 46.58
C GLY A 165 -1.40 -13.51 45.88
N ASP A 166 -2.38 -14.15 45.24
CA ASP A 166 -2.15 -15.37 44.44
C ASP A 166 -2.03 -15.06 42.96
N VAL A 167 -0.81 -14.72 42.51
CA VAL A 167 -0.54 -14.21 41.15
C VAL A 167 -0.54 -15.31 40.08
N ARG A 168 -0.47 -16.60 40.47
CA ARG A 168 -0.23 -17.71 39.52
C ARG A 168 -1.51 -18.24 38.85
N GLU A 169 -2.69 -18.01 39.44
CA GLU A 169 -4.00 -18.40 38.87
C GLU A 169 -5.05 -17.28 38.92
N ASN A 170 -4.62 -16.01 38.96
CA ASN A 170 -5.53 -14.87 39.07
C ASN A 170 -6.16 -14.52 37.71
N ALA A 171 -7.22 -15.23 37.35
CA ALA A 171 -8.01 -14.95 36.15
C ALA A 171 -8.49 -13.47 36.07
N PRO A 172 -8.92 -12.81 37.17
CA PRO A 172 -9.20 -11.37 37.17
C PRO A 172 -8.00 -10.49 36.77
N LEU A 173 -6.79 -10.79 37.25
CA LEU A 173 -5.58 -10.02 36.91
C LEU A 173 -5.19 -10.18 35.44
N GLU A 174 -5.31 -11.40 34.91
CA GLU A 174 -5.02 -11.67 33.50
C GLU A 174 -6.02 -10.97 32.57
N ALA A 175 -7.32 -11.06 32.88
CA ALA A 175 -8.37 -10.33 32.16
C ALA A 175 -8.16 -8.81 32.19
N ALA A 176 -7.77 -8.25 33.35
CA ALA A 176 -7.51 -6.82 33.48
C ALA A 176 -6.28 -6.37 32.66
N ARG A 177 -5.22 -7.19 32.59
CA ARG A 177 -4.05 -6.94 31.73
C ARG A 177 -4.39 -7.01 30.24
N GLU A 178 -5.22 -7.97 29.84
CA GLU A 178 -5.68 -8.07 28.45
C GLU A 178 -6.54 -6.85 28.07
N ALA A 179 -7.47 -6.46 28.94
CA ALA A 179 -8.27 -5.25 28.76
C ALA A 179 -7.40 -3.99 28.65
N GLN A 180 -6.35 -3.87 29.47
CA GLN A 180 -5.38 -2.78 29.38
C GLN A 180 -4.67 -2.77 28.02
N GLY A 181 -4.21 -3.94 27.55
CA GLY A 181 -3.55 -4.08 26.26
C GLY A 181 -4.46 -3.67 25.10
N MET A 182 -5.71 -4.13 25.10
CA MET A 182 -6.71 -3.75 24.11
C MET A 182 -7.01 -2.25 24.12
N ALA A 183 -7.22 -1.66 25.31
CA ALA A 183 -7.51 -0.24 25.46
C ALA A 183 -6.33 0.63 24.98
N VAL A 184 -5.10 0.31 25.39
CA VAL A 184 -3.89 1.04 24.96
C VAL A 184 -3.68 0.90 23.45
N GLY A 185 -3.85 -0.29 22.89
CA GLY A 185 -3.76 -0.51 21.44
C GLY A 185 -4.76 0.36 20.67
N LYS A 186 -6.02 0.42 21.14
CA LYS A 186 -7.05 1.23 20.50
C LYS A 186 -6.79 2.72 20.63
N ILE A 187 -6.31 3.19 21.78
CA ILE A 187 -5.91 4.58 21.99
C ILE A 187 -4.83 4.97 20.98
N GLN A 188 -3.76 4.17 20.85
CA GLN A 188 -2.67 4.45 19.92
C GLN A 188 -3.13 4.48 18.46
N GLU A 189 -4.02 3.58 18.06
CA GLU A 189 -4.61 3.56 16.71
C GLU A 189 -5.41 4.84 16.42
N ILE A 190 -6.26 5.27 17.36
CA ILE A 190 -7.07 6.48 17.23
C ILE A 190 -6.18 7.72 17.21
N GLU A 191 -5.19 7.83 18.11
CA GLU A 191 -4.25 8.95 18.15
C GLU A 191 -3.42 9.04 16.87
N ALA A 192 -2.90 7.91 16.38
CA ALA A 192 -2.16 7.86 15.12
C ALA A 192 -3.03 8.32 13.94
N THR A 193 -4.29 7.91 13.91
CA THR A 193 -5.25 8.35 12.88
C THR A 193 -5.50 9.86 12.97
N LEU A 194 -5.86 10.37 14.15
CA LEU A 194 -6.17 11.80 14.35
C LEU A 194 -4.97 12.70 14.02
N LYS A 195 -3.74 12.23 14.25
CA LYS A 195 -2.51 12.97 13.96
C LYS A 195 -2.29 13.25 12.47
N VAL A 196 -2.75 12.36 11.60
CA VAL A 196 -2.59 12.48 10.13
C VAL A 196 -3.91 12.80 9.42
N ALA A 197 -4.97 13.02 10.18
CA ALA A 197 -6.30 13.25 9.63
C ALA A 197 -6.44 14.67 9.05
N VAL A 198 -6.98 14.74 7.84
CA VAL A 198 -7.42 15.98 7.21
C VAL A 198 -8.94 16.02 7.28
N ILE A 199 -9.49 17.06 7.90
CA ILE A 199 -10.93 17.22 8.06
C ILE A 199 -11.51 17.72 6.73
N ILE A 200 -12.49 17.00 6.20
CA ILE A 200 -13.22 17.37 4.99
C ILE A 200 -14.68 17.75 5.33
N ASP A 201 -15.18 18.79 4.67
CA ASP A 201 -16.59 19.20 4.72
C ASP A 201 -17.25 18.92 3.36
N ALA A 202 -18.24 18.03 3.38
CA ALA A 202 -18.99 17.63 2.19
C ALA A 202 -19.86 18.74 1.59
N LYS A 203 -19.97 19.92 2.25
CA LYS A 203 -20.79 21.04 1.75
C LYS A 203 -20.19 21.78 0.55
N ASN A 204 -18.86 21.70 0.33
CA ASN A 204 -18.14 22.55 -0.62
C ASN A 204 -17.45 21.82 -1.80
N GLU A 205 -17.51 20.48 -1.88
CA GLU A 205 -16.91 19.72 -2.99
C GLU A 205 -17.90 19.46 -4.13
N ASP A 206 -17.36 19.16 -5.32
CA ASP A 206 -18.08 18.91 -6.57
C ASP A 206 -19.32 18.04 -6.35
N ARG A 207 -20.51 18.66 -6.50
CA ARG A 207 -21.80 18.04 -6.19
C ARG A 207 -22.17 16.89 -7.12
N ASP A 208 -21.48 16.77 -8.24
CA ASP A 208 -21.78 15.80 -9.29
C ASP A 208 -20.96 14.52 -9.16
N ARG A 209 -19.91 14.50 -8.33
CA ARG A 209 -19.04 13.34 -8.10
C ARG A 209 -19.13 12.85 -6.67
N VAL A 210 -19.01 11.53 -6.50
CA VAL A 210 -19.00 10.92 -5.17
C VAL A 210 -17.59 10.97 -4.58
N HIS A 211 -17.45 11.69 -3.47
CA HIS A 211 -16.24 11.85 -2.70
C HIS A 211 -16.43 11.31 -1.27
N ILE A 212 -15.36 11.33 -0.48
CA ILE A 212 -15.42 10.95 0.93
C ILE A 212 -16.31 11.98 1.64
N GLY A 213 -17.21 11.53 2.49
CA GLY A 213 -18.23 12.36 3.14
C GLY A 213 -19.51 12.56 2.33
N SER A 214 -19.53 12.25 1.02
CA SER A 214 -20.72 12.39 0.19
C SER A 214 -21.85 11.44 0.63
N LYS A 215 -23.08 11.97 0.64
CA LYS A 215 -24.31 11.19 0.83
C LYS A 215 -24.92 10.89 -0.53
N PHE A 216 -25.27 9.63 -0.74
CA PHE A 216 -25.82 9.14 -2.00
C PHE A 216 -26.87 8.07 -1.75
N GLU A 217 -27.67 7.83 -2.78
CA GLU A 217 -28.65 6.75 -2.81
C GLU A 217 -28.24 5.74 -3.88
N LEU A 218 -28.38 4.46 -3.56
CA LEU A 218 -28.19 3.35 -4.49
C LEU A 218 -29.55 2.73 -4.77
N THR A 219 -29.95 2.75 -6.03
CA THR A 219 -31.14 2.03 -6.48
C THR A 219 -30.70 0.72 -7.13
N ASP A 220 -31.15 -0.41 -6.60
CA ASP A 220 -30.97 -1.71 -7.23
C ASP A 220 -31.84 -1.79 -8.50
N THR A 221 -31.23 -2.02 -9.64
CA THR A 221 -31.94 -2.04 -10.93
C THR A 221 -32.86 -3.25 -11.07
N SER A 222 -32.55 -4.36 -10.39
CA SER A 222 -33.35 -5.59 -10.45
C SER A 222 -34.51 -5.61 -9.46
N SER A 223 -34.34 -4.99 -8.28
CA SER A 223 -35.34 -5.03 -7.20
C SER A 223 -36.01 -3.69 -6.90
N THR A 224 -35.60 -2.61 -7.58
CA THR A 224 -36.04 -1.21 -7.38
C THR A 224 -35.92 -0.71 -5.93
N LYS A 225 -35.15 -1.40 -5.09
CA LYS A 225 -34.90 -1.00 -3.71
C LYS A 225 -33.90 0.15 -3.67
N VAL A 226 -34.22 1.15 -2.86
CA VAL A 226 -33.37 2.33 -2.64
C VAL A 226 -32.68 2.21 -1.29
N PHE A 227 -31.35 2.36 -1.30
CA PHE A 227 -30.52 2.35 -0.10
C PHE A 227 -29.81 3.68 0.05
N LYS A 228 -29.91 4.31 1.22
CA LYS A 228 -29.23 5.58 1.50
C LYS A 228 -27.94 5.31 2.26
N TYR A 229 -26.83 5.83 1.76
CA TYR A 229 -25.51 5.64 2.37
C TYR A 229 -24.67 6.92 2.35
N GLN A 230 -23.68 6.95 3.24
CA GLN A 230 -22.62 7.94 3.25
C GLN A 230 -21.28 7.25 3.01
N LEU A 231 -20.48 7.77 2.07
CA LEU A 231 -19.13 7.26 1.83
C LEU A 231 -18.19 7.82 2.89
N VAL A 232 -17.44 6.97 3.57
CA VAL A 232 -16.51 7.40 4.63
C VAL A 232 -15.22 6.58 4.59
N GLU A 233 -14.21 7.01 5.33
CA GLU A 233 -13.00 6.21 5.57
C GLU A 233 -13.33 4.95 6.39
N PRO A 234 -12.50 3.89 6.33
CA PRO A 234 -12.69 2.66 7.11
C PRO A 234 -12.91 2.90 8.60
N ASN A 235 -12.26 3.93 9.15
CA ASN A 235 -12.27 4.23 10.57
C ASN A 235 -13.62 4.83 11.04
N GLU A 236 -14.43 5.36 10.12
CA GLU A 236 -15.77 5.91 10.38
C GLU A 236 -16.89 4.95 9.92
N ALA A 237 -16.54 3.83 9.29
CA ALA A 237 -17.50 2.95 8.67
C ALA A 237 -18.39 2.28 9.72
N ASN A 238 -19.70 2.39 9.53
CA ASN A 238 -20.69 1.81 10.39
C ASN A 238 -21.93 1.44 9.55
N PRO A 239 -22.07 0.17 9.14
CA PRO A 239 -23.19 -0.28 8.32
C PRO A 239 -24.57 -0.03 8.96
N LEU A 240 -24.66 -0.06 10.30
CA LEU A 240 -25.90 0.20 11.03
C LEU A 240 -26.31 1.67 10.97
N ALA A 241 -25.34 2.58 10.84
CA ALA A 241 -25.55 4.01 10.69
C ALA A 241 -25.56 4.45 9.21
N SER A 242 -25.71 3.50 8.27
CA SER A 242 -25.63 3.77 6.82
C SER A 242 -24.30 4.42 6.37
N LYS A 243 -23.20 4.19 7.09
CA LYS A 243 -21.86 4.66 6.72
C LYS A 243 -21.07 3.51 6.08
N ILE A 244 -20.68 3.66 4.81
CA ILE A 244 -19.95 2.65 4.05
C ILE A 244 -18.49 3.10 3.85
N SER A 245 -17.56 2.18 4.07
CA SER A 245 -16.13 2.43 3.82
C SER A 245 -15.80 2.51 2.33
N ILE A 246 -14.88 3.40 1.95
CA ILE A 246 -14.22 3.40 0.63
C ILE A 246 -13.54 2.06 0.28
N LEU A 247 -13.14 1.26 1.28
CA LEU A 247 -12.50 -0.03 1.06
C LEU A 247 -13.50 -1.18 0.83
N SER A 248 -14.80 -0.93 1.00
CA SER A 248 -15.82 -1.92 0.73
C SER A 248 -16.00 -2.15 -0.78
N PRO A 249 -16.52 -3.31 -1.22
CA PRO A 249 -16.80 -3.56 -2.64
C PRO A 249 -17.73 -2.51 -3.27
N VAL A 250 -18.70 -2.03 -2.49
CA VAL A 250 -19.64 -0.98 -2.91
C VAL A 250 -18.95 0.39 -2.93
N GLY A 251 -18.27 0.76 -1.85
CA GLY A 251 -17.61 2.07 -1.74
C GLY A 251 -16.49 2.28 -2.77
N SER A 252 -15.71 1.25 -3.04
CA SER A 252 -14.65 1.29 -4.07
C SER A 252 -15.19 1.40 -5.50
N ALA A 253 -16.37 0.84 -5.77
CA ALA A 253 -17.03 0.94 -7.08
C ALA A 253 -17.61 2.33 -7.36
N ILE A 254 -18.00 3.05 -6.29
CA ILE A 254 -18.67 4.36 -6.37
C ILE A 254 -17.69 5.52 -6.28
N LEU A 255 -16.55 5.34 -5.61
CA LEU A 255 -15.57 6.41 -5.40
C LEU A 255 -15.16 7.07 -6.73
N GLY A 256 -15.42 8.37 -6.86
CA GLY A 256 -15.12 9.17 -8.06
C GLY A 256 -16.11 9.04 -9.22
N LYS A 257 -17.19 8.27 -9.07
CA LYS A 257 -18.29 8.19 -10.04
C LYS A 257 -19.19 9.39 -9.99
N THR A 258 -19.89 9.64 -11.10
CA THR A 258 -20.86 10.73 -11.21
C THR A 258 -22.25 10.31 -10.77
N LEU A 259 -23.03 11.26 -10.27
CA LEU A 259 -24.46 11.03 -10.00
C LEU A 259 -25.17 10.66 -11.30
N GLY A 260 -25.94 9.57 -11.29
CA GLY A 260 -26.60 9.00 -12.46
C GLY A 260 -25.90 7.78 -13.06
N ASP A 261 -24.63 7.53 -12.70
CA ASP A 261 -23.87 6.38 -13.19
C ASP A 261 -24.42 5.06 -12.64
N GLU A 262 -24.27 4.00 -13.43
CA GLU A 262 -24.49 2.62 -13.01
C GLU A 262 -23.18 1.94 -12.62
N ILE A 263 -23.21 1.21 -11.52
CA ILE A 263 -22.07 0.45 -10.99
C ILE A 263 -22.45 -1.01 -10.81
N THR A 264 -21.56 -1.91 -11.23
CA THR A 264 -21.70 -3.35 -11.02
C THR A 264 -20.84 -3.77 -9.83
N VAL A 265 -21.48 -4.34 -8.81
CA VAL A 265 -20.80 -4.83 -7.61
C VAL A 265 -20.94 -6.34 -7.53
N LYS A 266 -19.81 -7.03 -7.34
CA LYS A 266 -19.78 -8.46 -7.08
C LYS A 266 -20.14 -8.72 -5.63
N THR A 267 -21.31 -9.30 -5.39
CA THR A 267 -21.71 -9.78 -4.07
C THR A 267 -21.64 -11.31 -4.03
N PRO A 268 -21.60 -11.94 -2.84
CA PRO A 268 -21.64 -13.40 -2.73
C PRO A 268 -22.87 -14.05 -3.38
N ARG A 269 -23.93 -13.27 -3.66
CA ARG A 269 -25.18 -13.73 -4.28
C ARG A 269 -25.21 -13.53 -5.80
N GLY A 270 -24.15 -12.97 -6.40
CA GLY A 270 -24.05 -12.68 -7.83
C GLY A 270 -23.61 -11.24 -8.11
N GLU A 271 -23.59 -10.87 -9.39
CA GLU A 271 -23.37 -9.47 -9.80
C GLU A 271 -24.67 -8.68 -9.62
N GLN A 272 -24.61 -7.57 -8.90
CA GLN A 272 -25.73 -6.64 -8.73
C GLN A 272 -25.38 -5.29 -9.36
N VAL A 273 -26.35 -4.69 -10.05
CA VAL A 273 -26.20 -3.39 -10.72
C VAL A 273 -26.97 -2.33 -9.96
N TYR A 274 -26.26 -1.32 -9.47
CA TYR A 274 -26.84 -0.20 -8.75
C TYR A 274 -26.71 1.08 -9.56
N LYS A 275 -27.75 1.91 -9.52
CA LYS A 275 -27.71 3.28 -10.04
C LYS A 275 -27.48 4.25 -8.90
N ILE A 276 -26.52 5.15 -9.07
CA ILE A 276 -26.17 6.17 -8.09
C ILE A 276 -27.10 7.38 -8.30
N SER A 277 -27.79 7.81 -7.26
CA SER A 277 -28.56 9.06 -7.26
C SER A 277 -28.20 9.92 -6.07
N LYS A 278 -28.52 11.21 -6.16
CA LYS A 278 -28.32 12.13 -5.04
C LYS A 278 -29.35 11.81 -3.96
N THR A 279 -28.93 11.90 -2.70
CA THR A 279 -29.88 11.92 -1.59
C THR A 279 -30.76 13.17 -1.70
N ALA A 280 -32.07 12.96 -1.68
CA ALA A 280 -33.07 14.03 -1.60
C ALA A 280 -33.00 14.78 -0.26
#